data_AF-A0A2M6Y4T2-F1
#
_entry.id   AF-A0A2M6Y4T2-F1
#
_cell.length_a   1.000
_cell.length_b   1.000
_cell.length_c   1.000
_cell.angle_alpha   90.00
_cell.angle_beta   90.00
_cell.angle_gamma   90.00
#
_symmetry.space_group_name_H-M   'P 1'
#
loop_
_entity.id
_entity.type
_entity.pdbx_description
1 polymer ?
#
loop_
_entity_poly.entity_id
_entity_poly.type
_entity_poly.pdbx_seq_one_letter_code
_entity_poly.pdbx_strand_id
1 'polypeptide(L)'
;MNYANAVPYGTSHWTQLQGWSRPSTRKYNFSMKNGFGSEVVKVIYQVHWTHSGNFQGKGKFLTGVSVEPLSVTTAWGYNVDLTAEVPDSTIANVGTSEDPVASMQVQLRWKVHTILKDIQEKAIYYVQGDGKMQPISNAYSNGISINNQKSMDAVTEKLTNVKFN
;
A
#
# COMPACT_ATOMS: atom_id res chain seq x y z
N MET A 1 -6.47 -12.62 -3.74
CA MET A 1 -5.92 -11.42 -4.39
C MET A 1 -7.07 -10.62 -4.93
N ASN A 2 -7.20 -9.37 -4.49
CA ASN A 2 -8.20 -8.44 -4.98
C ASN A 2 -7.48 -7.43 -5.88
N TYR A 3 -8.00 -7.20 -7.09
CA TYR A 3 -7.48 -6.22 -8.03
C TYR A 3 -8.61 -5.27 -8.43
N ALA A 4 -8.28 -4.01 -8.68
CA ALA A 4 -9.25 -3.01 -9.13
C ALA A 4 -9.01 -2.67 -10.61
N ASN A 5 -10.10 -2.38 -11.31
CA ASN A 5 -10.09 -1.90 -12.69
C ASN A 5 -10.95 -0.63 -12.76
N ALA A 6 -10.52 0.36 -13.53
CA ALA A 6 -11.30 1.55 -13.84
C ALA A 6 -11.46 1.66 -15.36
N VAL A 7 -12.63 1.20 -15.82
CA VAL A 7 -12.99 1.09 -17.24
C VAL A 7 -14.36 1.73 -17.48
N PRO A 8 -14.71 2.16 -18.71
CA PRO A 8 -16.00 2.78 -19.00
C PRO A 8 -17.18 1.88 -18.69
N TYR A 9 -18.26 2.50 -18.21
CA TYR A 9 -19.55 1.84 -18.06
C TYR A 9 -20.05 1.35 -19.42
N GLY A 10 -20.50 0.09 -19.50
CA GLY A 10 -21.05 -0.51 -20.73
C GLY A 10 -20.04 -1.27 -21.62
N THR A 11 -18.78 -1.42 -21.19
CA THR A 11 -17.86 -2.36 -21.86
C THR A 11 -18.28 -3.81 -21.54
N SER A 12 -18.77 -4.53 -22.54
CA SER A 12 -19.30 -5.89 -22.39
C SER A 12 -18.26 -6.98 -22.67
N HIS A 13 -17.11 -6.61 -23.24
CA HIS A 13 -16.05 -7.56 -23.57
C HIS A 13 -14.65 -6.97 -23.47
N TRP A 14 -13.70 -7.75 -22.97
CA TRP A 14 -12.32 -7.32 -22.71
C TRP A 14 -11.57 -6.85 -23.96
N THR A 15 -11.96 -7.34 -25.14
CA THR A 15 -11.38 -6.96 -26.45
C THR A 15 -11.68 -5.53 -26.87
N GLN A 16 -12.67 -4.89 -26.23
CA GLN A 16 -13.03 -3.51 -26.52
C GLN A 16 -12.01 -2.50 -26.00
N LEU A 17 -11.17 -2.91 -25.05
CA LEU A 17 -10.08 -2.11 -24.50
C LEU A 17 -8.74 -2.62 -25.03
N GLN A 18 -7.98 -1.73 -25.66
CA GLN A 18 -6.75 -2.06 -26.36
C GLN A 18 -5.64 -1.04 -26.05
N GLY A 19 -4.44 -1.25 -26.61
CA GLY A 19 -3.32 -0.31 -26.45
C GLY A 19 -2.68 -0.30 -25.06
N TRP A 20 -2.90 -1.34 -24.27
CA TRP A 20 -2.32 -1.49 -22.94
C TRP A 20 -0.79 -1.45 -22.99
N SER A 21 -0.21 -0.74 -22.02
CA SER A 21 1.23 -0.79 -21.77
C SER A 21 1.60 -2.11 -21.06
N ARG A 22 2.90 -2.44 -21.03
CA ARG A 22 3.38 -3.52 -20.15
C ARG A 22 3.06 -3.18 -18.68
N PRO A 23 2.81 -4.17 -17.82
CA PRO A 23 2.61 -3.93 -16.40
C PRO A 23 3.77 -3.13 -15.81
N SER A 24 3.44 -2.00 -15.18
CA SER A 24 4.39 -1.18 -14.44
C SER A 24 4.42 -1.62 -12.99
N THR A 25 5.62 -1.67 -12.40
CA THR A 25 5.81 -2.08 -11.02
C THR A 25 6.74 -1.14 -10.28
N ARG A 26 6.48 -0.87 -9.01
CA ARG A 26 7.46 -0.23 -8.11
C ARG A 26 7.50 -0.96 -6.77
N LYS A 27 8.71 -1.36 -6.37
CA LYS A 27 8.98 -2.07 -5.12
C LYS A 27 9.21 -1.09 -3.97
N TYR A 28 8.74 -1.48 -2.80
CA TYR A 28 8.90 -0.77 -1.54
C TYR A 28 9.21 -1.74 -0.42
N ASN A 29 9.72 -1.23 0.70
CA ASN A 29 9.90 -2.04 1.91
C ASN A 29 9.72 -1.18 3.16
N PHE A 30 9.26 -1.77 4.25
CA PHE A 30 9.35 -1.18 5.57
C PHE A 30 9.97 -2.18 6.55
N SER A 31 10.66 -1.69 7.57
CA SER A 31 11.31 -2.51 8.59
C SER A 31 11.15 -1.92 9.99
N MET A 32 10.62 -2.70 10.93
CA MET A 32 10.51 -2.30 12.33
C MET A 32 11.65 -2.91 13.14
N LYS A 33 12.27 -2.09 13.99
CA LYS A 33 13.28 -2.52 14.95
C LYS A 33 12.75 -2.53 16.38
N ASN A 34 13.23 -3.45 17.20
CA ASN A 34 12.99 -3.44 18.65
C ASN A 34 13.91 -2.44 19.36
N GLY A 35 13.75 -2.29 20.69
CA GLY A 35 14.57 -1.37 21.50
C GLY A 35 16.08 -1.67 21.48
N PHE A 36 16.48 -2.86 21.07
CA PHE A 36 17.89 -3.27 20.92
C PHE A 36 18.42 -3.06 19.50
N GLY A 37 17.64 -2.41 18.62
CA GLY A 37 18.03 -2.12 17.24
C GLY A 37 17.97 -3.31 16.28
N SER A 38 17.49 -4.48 16.75
CA SER A 38 17.31 -5.68 15.91
C SER A 38 16.04 -5.55 15.08
N GLU A 39 16.10 -5.92 13.79
CA GLU A 39 14.93 -5.96 12.91
C GLU A 39 13.99 -7.08 13.34
N VAL A 40 12.75 -6.73 13.68
CA VAL A 40 11.72 -7.66 14.16
C VAL A 40 10.55 -7.81 13.21
N VAL A 41 10.37 -6.86 12.29
CA VAL A 41 9.45 -6.99 11.17
C VAL A 41 10.12 -6.42 9.94
N LYS A 42 10.03 -7.15 8.83
CA LYS A 42 10.39 -6.65 7.50
C LYS A 42 9.33 -7.05 6.51
N VAL A 43 8.83 -6.08 5.76
CA VAL A 43 7.90 -6.33 4.66
C VAL A 43 8.45 -5.71 3.40
N ILE A 44 8.57 -6.51 2.36
CA ILE A 44 8.88 -6.08 0.99
C ILE A 44 7.61 -6.28 0.18
N TYR A 45 7.20 -5.27 -0.57
CA TYR A 45 5.98 -5.31 -1.36
C TYR A 45 6.15 -4.51 -2.65
N GLN A 46 5.22 -4.68 -3.57
CA GLN A 46 5.21 -3.92 -4.82
C GLN A 46 3.82 -3.36 -5.12
N VAL A 47 3.80 -2.15 -5.66
CA VAL A 47 2.64 -1.60 -6.34
C VAL A 47 2.77 -2.01 -7.81
N HIS A 48 1.72 -2.57 -8.40
CA HIS A 48 1.67 -2.84 -9.83
C HIS A 48 0.40 -2.26 -10.46
N TRP A 49 0.52 -1.80 -11.69
CA TRP A 49 -0.61 -1.27 -12.48
C TRP A 49 -0.33 -1.40 -13.98
N THR A 50 -1.38 -1.67 -14.75
CA THR A 50 -1.34 -1.63 -16.21
C THR A 50 -2.17 -0.44 -16.70
N HIS A 51 -1.63 0.31 -17.66
CA HIS A 51 -2.16 1.62 -18.06
C HIS A 51 -2.21 1.76 -19.60
N SER A 52 -2.60 2.95 -20.08
CA SER A 52 -2.75 3.33 -21.50
C SER A 52 -3.84 2.59 -22.27
N GLY A 53 -4.66 1.76 -21.60
CA GLY A 53 -5.80 1.13 -22.25
C GLY A 53 -6.74 2.19 -22.81
N ASN A 54 -7.25 2.00 -24.02
CA ASN A 54 -8.18 2.92 -24.66
C ASN A 54 -9.38 2.16 -25.21
N PHE A 55 -10.52 2.85 -25.30
CA PHE A 55 -11.73 2.37 -25.96
C PHE A 55 -11.87 3.12 -27.27
N GLN A 56 -11.76 2.41 -28.40
CA GLN A 56 -11.85 3.01 -29.75
C GLN A 56 -10.90 4.20 -29.95
N GLY A 57 -9.67 4.11 -29.43
CA GLY A 57 -8.66 5.18 -29.52
C GLY A 57 -8.85 6.33 -28.55
N LYS A 58 -9.87 6.29 -27.68
CA LYS A 58 -10.16 7.34 -26.70
C LYS A 58 -9.91 6.87 -25.28
N GLY A 59 -9.43 7.82 -24.48
CA GLY A 59 -9.19 7.66 -23.07
C GLY A 59 -7.96 6.84 -22.72
N LYS A 60 -7.67 6.85 -21.43
CA LYS A 60 -6.56 6.14 -20.80
C LYS A 60 -7.05 5.48 -19.52
N PHE A 61 -7.20 4.17 -19.56
CA PHE A 61 -7.77 3.35 -18.51
C PHE A 61 -6.72 2.59 -17.72
N LEU A 62 -7.14 2.07 -16.58
CA LEU A 62 -6.32 1.29 -15.65
C LEU A 62 -6.88 -0.11 -15.50
N THR A 63 -6.00 -1.11 -15.52
CA THR A 63 -6.33 -2.50 -15.18
C THR A 63 -5.23 -3.14 -14.36
N GLY A 64 -5.59 -4.14 -13.56
CA GLY A 64 -4.66 -4.86 -12.70
C GLY A 64 -3.94 -3.89 -11.76
N VAL A 65 -4.66 -2.98 -11.11
CA VAL A 65 -4.07 -2.14 -10.07
C VAL A 65 -4.12 -2.92 -8.76
N SER A 66 -2.96 -3.15 -8.14
CA SER A 66 -2.89 -3.78 -6.83
C SER A 66 -1.59 -3.45 -6.08
N VAL A 67 -1.57 -3.85 -4.81
CA VAL A 67 -0.38 -3.89 -3.97
C VAL A 67 -0.21 -5.31 -3.45
N GLU A 68 0.97 -5.87 -3.67
CA GLU A 68 1.26 -7.27 -3.36
C GLU A 68 2.46 -7.38 -2.41
N PRO A 69 2.33 -8.11 -1.30
CA PRO A 69 3.49 -8.48 -0.51
C PRO A 69 4.36 -9.48 -1.29
N LEU A 70 5.66 -9.20 -1.34
CA LEU A 70 6.67 -10.08 -1.92
C LEU A 70 7.38 -10.91 -0.84
N SER A 71 7.57 -10.34 0.35
CA SER A 71 8.16 -11.02 1.49
C SER A 71 7.69 -10.38 2.79
N VAL A 72 7.39 -11.21 3.78
CA VAL A 72 7.05 -10.80 5.15
C VAL A 72 7.89 -11.65 6.09
N THR A 73 8.69 -11.00 6.93
CA THR A 73 9.52 -11.65 7.95
C THR A 73 9.19 -11.03 9.30
N THR A 74 8.92 -11.88 10.28
CA THR A 74 8.63 -11.45 11.66
C THR A 74 9.48 -12.24 12.65
N ALA A 75 9.95 -11.55 13.69
CA ALA A 75 10.53 -12.20 14.86
C ALA A 75 9.41 -12.80 15.72
N TRP A 76 9.79 -13.72 16.62
CA TRP A 76 8.85 -14.33 17.56
C TRP A 76 8.11 -13.26 18.39
N GLY A 77 6.79 -13.47 18.56
CA GLY A 77 5.93 -12.53 19.29
C GLY A 77 5.42 -11.34 18.47
N TYR A 78 5.71 -11.28 17.16
CA TYR A 78 5.20 -10.27 16.23
C TYR A 78 4.30 -10.90 15.17
N ASN A 79 3.11 -10.35 14.97
CA ASN A 79 2.22 -10.70 13.86
C ASN A 79 1.99 -9.46 12.99
N VAL A 80 1.89 -9.66 11.68
CA VAL A 80 1.68 -8.58 10.71
C VAL A 80 0.50 -8.93 9.84
N ASP A 81 -0.55 -8.12 9.93
CA ASP A 81 -1.67 -8.16 9.00
C ASP A 81 -1.45 -7.11 7.91
N LEU A 82 -1.61 -7.52 6.65
CA LEU A 82 -1.52 -6.64 5.48
C LEU A 82 -2.86 -6.62 4.76
N THR A 83 -3.35 -5.44 4.43
CA THR A 83 -4.58 -5.28 3.65
C THR A 83 -4.35 -4.31 2.51
N ALA A 84 -4.43 -4.83 1.29
CA ALA A 84 -4.43 -4.04 0.07
C ALA A 84 -5.86 -3.67 -0.34
N GLU A 85 -6.09 -2.41 -0.69
CA GLU A 85 -7.41 -1.94 -1.13
C GLU A 85 -7.31 -0.78 -2.11
N VAL A 86 -8.38 -0.61 -2.90
CA VAL A 86 -8.65 0.59 -3.70
C VAL A 86 -10.01 1.10 -3.23
N PRO A 87 -10.10 2.20 -2.48
CA PRO A 87 -11.39 2.73 -2.06
C PRO A 87 -12.15 3.28 -3.27
N ASP A 88 -13.42 2.90 -3.44
CA ASP A 88 -14.25 3.33 -4.57
C ASP A 88 -14.33 4.85 -4.70
N SER A 89 -14.33 5.56 -3.56
CA SER A 89 -14.34 7.03 -3.50
C SER A 89 -13.10 7.71 -4.08
N THR A 90 -12.05 6.94 -4.40
CA THR A 90 -10.81 7.46 -4.96
C THR A 90 -10.73 7.31 -6.47
N ILE A 91 -11.67 6.57 -7.07
CA ILE A 91 -11.73 6.35 -8.51
C ILE A 91 -12.34 7.60 -9.15
N ALA A 92 -11.60 8.22 -10.07
CA ALA A 92 -12.02 9.46 -10.72
C ALA A 92 -11.62 9.50 -12.20
N ASN A 93 -12.32 10.34 -12.96
CA ASN A 93 -11.86 10.81 -14.26
C ASN A 93 -11.14 12.14 -14.07
N VAL A 94 -9.83 12.18 -14.36
CA VAL A 94 -9.01 13.41 -14.31
C VAL A 94 -8.73 13.98 -15.71
N GLY A 95 -9.27 13.35 -16.76
CA GLY A 95 -9.31 13.86 -18.12
C GLY A 95 -10.61 14.61 -18.41
N THR A 96 -11.10 14.52 -19.64
CA THR A 96 -12.41 15.08 -20.03
C THR A 96 -13.44 13.96 -20.25
N SER A 97 -14.68 14.32 -20.55
CA SER A 97 -15.70 13.32 -20.93
C SER A 97 -15.37 12.66 -22.27
N GLU A 98 -14.79 13.44 -23.20
CA GLU A 98 -14.45 13.01 -24.55
C GLU A 98 -13.15 12.19 -24.61
N ASP A 99 -12.18 12.51 -23.74
CA ASP A 99 -10.92 11.79 -23.58
C ASP A 99 -10.64 11.51 -22.09
N PRO A 100 -11.31 10.48 -21.52
CA PRO A 100 -11.26 10.21 -20.09
C PRO A 100 -9.92 9.65 -19.67
N VAL A 101 -9.40 10.09 -18.53
CA VAL A 101 -8.19 9.54 -17.93
C VAL A 101 -8.52 9.02 -16.54
N ALA A 102 -8.50 7.70 -16.38
CA ALA A 102 -8.79 7.06 -15.11
C ALA A 102 -7.69 7.38 -14.09
N SER A 103 -8.08 7.65 -12.85
CA SER A 103 -7.18 7.68 -11.71
C SER A 103 -7.78 6.95 -10.51
N MET A 104 -6.93 6.47 -9.62
CA MET A 104 -7.35 5.88 -8.35
C MET A 104 -6.24 5.95 -7.31
N GLN A 105 -6.60 5.76 -6.04
CA GLN A 105 -5.63 5.54 -4.97
C GLN A 105 -5.62 4.08 -4.56
N VAL A 106 -4.45 3.45 -4.58
CA VAL A 106 -4.24 2.13 -4.00
C VAL A 106 -3.55 2.25 -2.66
N GLN A 107 -4.05 1.53 -1.67
CA GLN A 107 -3.59 1.60 -0.29
C GLN A 107 -3.10 0.24 0.17
N LEU A 108 -2.00 0.25 0.91
CA LEU A 108 -1.58 -0.88 1.73
C LEU A 108 -1.65 -0.46 3.18
N ARG A 109 -2.60 -1.03 3.92
CA ARG A 109 -2.66 -0.91 5.37
C ARG A 109 -1.89 -2.06 6.00
N TRP A 110 -1.18 -1.78 7.07
CA TRP A 110 -0.58 -2.82 7.90
C TRP A 110 -0.91 -2.62 9.37
N LYS A 111 -1.12 -3.73 10.06
CA LYS A 111 -1.24 -3.82 11.51
C LYS A 111 -0.15 -4.73 12.03
N VAL A 112 0.72 -4.20 12.88
CA VAL A 112 1.72 -4.99 13.60
C VAL A 112 1.24 -5.21 15.02
N HIS A 113 0.93 -6.46 15.35
CA HIS A 113 0.61 -6.87 16.71
C HIS A 113 1.90 -7.27 17.44
N THR A 114 2.07 -6.72 18.64
CA THR A 114 3.16 -7.06 19.57
C THR A 114 2.54 -7.45 20.90
N ILE A 115 3.35 -8.02 21.81
CA ILE A 115 2.90 -8.35 23.18
C ILE A 115 2.38 -7.11 23.95
N LEU A 116 2.84 -5.90 23.57
CA LEU A 116 2.58 -4.67 24.32
C LEU A 116 1.51 -3.78 23.69
N LYS A 117 1.41 -3.78 22.36
CA LYS A 117 0.54 -2.88 21.60
C LYS A 117 0.33 -3.33 20.16
N ASP A 118 -0.70 -2.75 19.56
CA ASP A 118 -0.91 -2.73 18.12
C ASP A 118 -0.34 -1.44 17.51
N ILE A 119 0.29 -1.55 16.35
CA ILE A 119 0.74 -0.43 15.53
C ILE A 119 0.05 -0.54 14.18
N GLN A 120 -0.65 0.51 13.76
CA GLN A 120 -1.34 0.55 12.48
C GLN A 120 -0.86 1.75 11.67
N GLU A 121 -0.45 1.50 10.43
CA GLU A 121 -0.15 2.56 9.47
C GLU A 121 -0.61 2.14 8.07
N LYS A 122 -0.50 3.06 7.13
CA LYS A 122 -0.85 2.81 5.74
C LYS A 122 0.03 3.59 4.78
N ALA A 123 0.31 2.98 3.65
CA ALA A 123 0.87 3.64 2.47
C ALA A 123 -0.24 3.85 1.44
N ILE A 124 -0.24 5.02 0.81
CA ILE A 124 -1.19 5.41 -0.23
C ILE A 124 -0.41 5.80 -1.48
N TYR A 125 -0.82 5.25 -2.62
CA TYR A 125 -0.25 5.53 -3.93
C TYR A 125 -1.34 6.01 -4.87
N TYR A 126 -1.09 7.12 -5.55
CA TYR A 126 -1.91 7.59 -6.66
C TYR A 126 -1.40 6.98 -7.95
N VAL A 127 -2.29 6.38 -8.74
CA VAL A 127 -2.00 5.87 -10.08
C VAL A 127 -2.98 6.46 -11.09
N GLN A 128 -2.53 6.60 -12.33
CA GLN A 128 -3.30 7.20 -13.41
C GLN A 128 -3.11 6.43 -14.72
N GLY A 129 -4.14 6.42 -15.57
CA GLY A 129 -4.18 5.68 -16.83
C GLY A 129 -3.15 6.14 -17.87
N ASP A 130 -2.51 7.30 -17.68
CA ASP A 130 -1.38 7.76 -18.49
C ASP A 130 -0.01 7.22 -18.03
N GLY A 131 0.00 6.41 -16.97
CA GLY A 131 1.21 5.80 -16.41
C GLY A 131 1.79 6.56 -15.21
N LYS A 132 1.23 7.73 -14.84
CA LYS A 132 1.69 8.44 -13.65
C LYS A 132 1.48 7.59 -12.39
N MET A 133 2.51 7.50 -11.57
CA MET A 133 2.41 6.98 -10.20
C MET A 133 3.20 7.83 -9.22
N GLN A 134 2.57 8.17 -8.10
CA GLN A 134 3.19 8.93 -7.01
C GLN A 134 2.72 8.43 -5.64
N PRO A 135 3.62 8.24 -4.67
CA PRO A 135 3.22 8.10 -3.27
C PRO A 135 2.52 9.38 -2.78
N ILE A 136 1.39 9.25 -2.11
CA ILE A 136 0.66 10.38 -1.50
C ILE A 136 0.97 10.48 0.01
N SER A 137 1.29 9.37 0.65
CA SER A 137 1.60 9.32 2.08
C SER A 137 3.10 9.22 2.35
N ASN A 138 3.60 10.07 3.24
CA ASN A 138 4.97 10.06 3.76
C ASN A 138 5.21 9.01 4.86
N ALA A 139 4.44 7.91 4.92
CA ALA A 139 4.68 6.84 5.92
C ALA A 139 6.14 6.34 5.92
N TYR A 140 6.84 6.56 4.80
CA TYR A 140 8.26 6.30 4.62
C TYR A 140 9.25 7.26 5.30
N SER A 141 8.89 8.53 5.57
CA SER A 141 9.91 9.53 5.91
C SER A 141 10.18 9.66 7.41
N ASN A 142 9.27 9.26 8.32
CA ASN A 142 9.39 9.58 9.75
C ASN A 142 8.99 8.46 10.74
N GLY A 143 8.67 7.25 10.28
CA GLY A 143 7.92 6.27 11.08
C GLY A 143 8.68 5.32 12.01
N ILE A 144 10.01 5.23 11.99
CA ILE A 144 10.73 4.16 12.74
C ILE A 144 12.04 4.67 13.35
N SER A 145 11.96 5.67 14.23
CA SER A 145 13.06 5.98 15.17
C SER A 145 12.67 6.81 16.40
N ILE A 146 11.57 7.57 16.41
CA ILE A 146 11.40 8.62 17.45
C ILE A 146 10.34 8.30 18.53
N ASN A 147 9.25 7.58 18.23
CA ASN A 147 8.15 7.40 19.21
C ASN A 147 8.18 6.09 20.01
N ASN A 148 8.92 5.07 19.57
CA ASN A 148 8.98 3.80 20.31
C ASN A 148 9.84 3.88 21.58
N GLN A 149 10.83 4.78 21.63
CA GLN A 149 11.74 4.90 22.78
C GLN A 149 10.98 5.29 24.06
N LYS A 150 10.19 6.39 24.03
CA LYS A 150 9.39 6.82 25.18
C LYS A 150 8.37 5.78 25.67
N SER A 151 7.73 5.06 24.74
CA SER A 151 6.76 4.01 25.13
C SER A 151 7.43 2.76 25.68
N MET A 152 8.68 2.48 25.29
CA MET A 152 9.46 1.33 25.78
C MET A 152 10.17 1.64 27.09
N ASP A 153 10.64 2.86 27.29
CA ASP A 153 11.16 3.31 28.59
C ASP A 153 10.07 3.17 29.66
N ALA A 154 8.84 3.59 29.35
CA ALA A 154 7.70 3.47 30.25
C ALA A 154 7.26 2.02 30.53
N VAL A 155 7.43 1.09 29.60
CA VAL A 155 7.13 -0.33 29.81
C VAL A 155 8.25 -1.02 30.57
N THR A 156 9.51 -0.72 30.24
CA THR A 156 10.69 -1.26 30.94
C THR A 156 10.66 -0.85 32.40
N GLU A 157 10.37 0.42 32.69
CA GLU A 157 10.20 0.93 34.06
C GLU A 157 9.09 0.20 34.83
N LYS A 158 7.96 -0.09 34.17
CA LYS A 158 6.87 -0.87 34.78
C LYS A 158 7.28 -2.31 35.08
N LEU A 159 7.98 -2.97 34.16
CA LEU A 159 8.42 -4.37 34.34
C LEU A 159 9.53 -4.49 35.40
N THR A 160 10.45 -3.54 35.49
CA THR A 160 11.49 -3.52 36.54
C THR A 160 10.93 -3.30 37.94
N ASN A 161 9.76 -2.66 38.06
CA ASN A 161 9.09 -2.41 39.33
C ASN A 161 8.16 -3.56 39.79
N VAL A 162 7.99 -4.61 38.98
CA VAL A 162 7.29 -5.82 39.41
C VAL A 162 8.26 -6.68 40.22
N LYS A 163 8.27 -6.51 41.54
CA LYS A 163 8.90 -7.44 42.46
C LYS A 163 8.00 -8.68 42.60
N PHE A 164 8.50 -9.84 42.21
CA PHE A 164 7.90 -11.12 42.56
C PHE A 164 8.24 -11.39 44.03
N ASN A 165 7.22 -11.35 44.90
CA ASN A 165 7.30 -11.88 46.27
C ASN A 165 7.03 -13.38 46.26
#